data_AF-A0A562YE89-F1
#
_entry.id   AF-A0A562YE89-F1
#
_cell.length_a   1.000
_cell.length_b   1.000
_cell.length_c   1.000
_cell.angle_alpha   90.00
_cell.angle_beta   90.00
_cell.angle_gamma   90.00
#
_symmetry.space_group_name_H-M   'P 1'
#
loop_
_entity.id
_entity.type
_entity.pdbx_description
1 polymer ?
#
loop_
_entity_poly.entity_id
_entity_poly.type
_entity_poly.pdbx_seq_one_letter_code
_entity_poly.pdbx_strand_id
1 'polypeptide(L)'
;MDYDSLTTEYLNYLSRTYYHLLNNSRIVDPSDYEGELTKVEYVNNMFFIKDNYSEKGKEFVAKMNNYRNEILKLIKDENLKYRINGILSSEDILIRNGKVKYLNYMYKDFPLIGVLTHMRYRENSIIDIEKDFICNLLIQQ
;
A
#
# COMPACT_ATOMS: atom_id res chain seq x y z
N MET A 1 -19.41 -1.88 -8.34
CA MET A 1 -18.44 -0.93 -8.91
C MET A 1 -17.67 -1.65 -9.99
N ASP A 2 -17.29 -0.94 -11.05
CA ASP A 2 -16.37 -1.48 -12.05
C ASP A 2 -14.91 -1.39 -11.56
N TYR A 3 -14.00 -1.94 -12.35
CA TYR A 3 -12.57 -2.00 -12.03
C TYR A 3 -11.96 -0.60 -11.86
N ASP A 4 -12.25 0.31 -12.80
CA ASP A 4 -11.72 1.69 -12.81
C ASP A 4 -12.14 2.47 -11.55
N SER A 5 -13.43 2.37 -11.18
CA SER A 5 -13.94 3.01 -9.97
C SER A 5 -13.29 2.47 -8.70
N LEU A 6 -13.09 1.16 -8.60
CA LEU A 6 -12.41 0.52 -7.46
C LEU A 6 -10.95 0.99 -7.36
N THR A 7 -10.24 1.03 -8.49
CA THR A 7 -8.85 1.47 -8.57
C THR A 7 -8.71 2.94 -8.22
N THR A 8 -9.57 3.78 -8.78
CA THR A 8 -9.61 5.22 -8.48
C THR A 8 -9.88 5.48 -6.99
N GLU A 9 -10.83 4.77 -6.37
CA GLU A 9 -11.07 4.91 -4.93
C GLU A 9 -9.82 4.57 -4.11
N TYR A 10 -9.16 3.45 -4.43
CA TYR A 10 -8.00 2.99 -3.66
C TYR A 10 -6.76 3.86 -3.88
N LEU A 11 -6.47 4.30 -5.11
CA LEU A 11 -5.38 5.24 -5.40
C LEU A 11 -5.60 6.58 -4.68
N ASN A 12 -6.83 7.09 -4.67
CA ASN A 12 -7.17 8.28 -3.90
C ASN A 12 -6.93 8.08 -2.40
N TYR A 13 -7.24 6.90 -1.86
CA TYR A 13 -6.96 6.58 -0.46
C TYR A 13 -5.45 6.55 -0.17
N LEU A 14 -4.64 5.90 -1.03
CA LEU A 14 -3.18 5.88 -0.90
C LEU A 14 -2.60 7.29 -0.95
N SER A 15 -2.99 8.10 -1.92
CA SER A 15 -2.53 9.48 -2.04
C SER A 15 -2.91 10.34 -0.83
N ARG A 16 -4.14 10.22 -0.29
CA ARG A 16 -4.51 10.91 0.96
C ARG A 16 -3.64 10.47 2.13
N THR A 17 -3.35 9.18 2.23
CA THR A 17 -2.47 8.63 3.28
C THR A 17 -1.04 9.16 3.15
N TYR A 18 -0.51 9.20 1.92
CA TYR A 18 0.78 9.78 1.59
C TYR A 18 0.87 11.25 2.02
N TYR A 19 -0.08 12.09 1.59
CA TYR A 19 -0.08 13.51 1.93
C TYR A 19 -0.36 13.76 3.41
N HIS A 20 -1.11 12.89 4.09
CA HIS A 20 -1.26 12.98 5.54
C HIS A 20 0.09 12.82 6.24
N LEU A 21 0.88 11.80 5.89
CA LEU A 21 2.23 11.64 6.44
C LEU A 21 3.14 12.82 6.12
N LEU A 22 3.14 13.28 4.87
CA LEU A 22 3.95 14.41 4.44
C LEU A 22 3.59 15.70 5.19
N ASN A 23 2.30 16.02 5.31
CA ASN A 23 1.83 17.26 5.93
C ASN A 23 1.92 17.24 7.47
N ASN A 24 1.95 16.06 8.09
CA ASN A 24 2.18 15.91 9.53
C ASN A 24 3.67 15.74 9.87
N SER A 25 4.54 15.69 8.86
CA SER A 25 5.97 15.80 9.03
C SER A 25 6.41 17.26 9.14
N ARG A 26 7.59 17.51 9.71
CA ARG A 26 8.17 18.87 9.79
C ARG A 26 9.15 19.14 8.65
N ILE A 27 8.99 18.47 7.50
CA ILE A 27 9.88 18.63 6.34
C ILE A 27 9.84 20.09 5.87
N VAL A 28 11.00 20.74 5.91
CA VAL A 28 11.20 22.11 5.39
C VAL A 28 11.88 22.06 4.02
N ASP A 29 12.91 21.24 3.87
CA ASP A 29 13.58 20.97 2.60
C ASP A 29 13.38 19.49 2.22
N PRO A 30 12.67 19.17 1.12
CA PRO A 30 12.49 17.79 0.66
C PRO A 30 13.79 17.15 0.14
N SER A 31 14.86 17.92 -0.04
CA SER A 31 16.20 17.43 -0.43
C SER A 31 17.08 17.07 0.77
N ASP A 32 16.64 17.38 1.99
CA ASP A 32 17.33 16.98 3.23
C ASP A 32 16.97 15.54 3.60
N TYR A 33 17.74 14.61 3.05
CA TYR A 33 17.57 13.18 3.27
C TYR A 33 18.06 12.70 4.65
N GLU A 34 18.75 13.53 5.43
CA GLU A 34 19.23 13.18 6.77
C GLU A 34 18.27 13.66 7.88
N GLY A 35 17.44 14.67 7.59
CA GLY A 35 16.48 15.26 8.51
C GLY A 35 15.18 14.46 8.71
N GLU A 36 14.05 15.15 8.63
CA GLU A 36 12.72 14.63 9.01
C GLU A 36 12.30 13.37 8.23
N LEU A 37 12.85 13.16 7.05
CA LEU A 37 12.64 11.98 6.21
C LEU A 37 13.17 10.67 6.83
N THR A 38 14.15 10.74 7.74
CA THR A 38 14.72 9.56 8.41
C THR A 38 13.93 9.14 9.65
N LYS A 39 13.05 10.00 10.17
CA LYS A 39 12.33 9.73 11.42
C LYS A 39 11.28 8.64 11.25
N VAL A 40 11.30 7.70 12.18
CA VAL A 40 10.33 6.58 12.27
C VAL A 40 9.03 6.98 12.98
N GLU A 41 9.08 8.03 13.81
CA GLU A 41 7.98 8.46 14.68
C GLU A 41 6.70 8.79 13.90
N TYR A 42 6.83 9.41 12.71
CA TYR A 42 5.69 9.77 11.87
C TYR A 42 4.86 8.56 11.45
N VAL A 43 5.54 7.51 11.01
CA VAL A 43 4.94 6.25 10.58
C VAL A 43 4.43 5.49 11.80
N ASN A 44 5.24 5.39 12.85
CA ASN A 44 4.92 4.65 14.06
C ASN A 44 3.66 5.20 14.74
N ASN A 45 3.58 6.52 14.93
CA ASN A 45 2.45 7.18 15.58
C ASN A 45 1.16 7.06 14.76
N MET A 46 1.26 7.01 13.43
CA MET A 46 0.09 6.87 12.57
C MET A 46 -0.46 5.44 12.59
N PHE A 47 0.40 4.44 12.39
CA PHE A 47 -0.05 3.08 12.08
C PHE A 47 -0.06 2.12 13.27
N PHE A 48 0.56 2.49 14.41
CA PHE A 48 0.75 1.57 15.53
C PHE A 48 0.36 2.18 16.88
N ILE A 49 -0.06 1.32 17.80
CA ILE A 49 -0.29 1.63 19.22
C ILE A 49 0.34 0.48 20.01
N LYS A 50 1.43 0.77 20.71
CA LYS A 50 2.27 -0.24 21.37
C LYS A 50 2.66 -1.34 20.36
N ASP A 51 2.25 -2.58 20.62
CA ASP A 51 2.56 -3.74 19.78
C ASP A 51 1.46 -4.08 18.75
N ASN A 52 0.39 -3.28 18.70
CA ASN A 52 -0.74 -3.49 17.81
C ASN A 52 -0.86 -2.40 16.76
N TYR A 53 -1.68 -2.65 15.75
CA TYR A 53 -2.07 -1.63 14.79
C TYR A 53 -2.98 -0.60 15.47
N SER A 54 -2.76 0.67 15.14
CA SER A 54 -3.73 1.72 15.39
C SER A 54 -5.00 1.49 14.57
N GLU A 55 -6.06 2.27 14.82
CA GLU A 55 -7.24 2.25 13.95
C GLU A 55 -6.88 2.59 12.50
N LYS A 56 -5.93 3.51 12.27
CA LYS A 56 -5.43 3.80 10.93
C LYS A 56 -4.63 2.65 10.31
N GLY A 57 -3.84 1.92 11.10
CA GLY A 57 -3.18 0.69 10.65
C GLY A 57 -4.16 -0.39 10.22
N LYS A 58 -5.22 -0.61 11.00
CA LYS A 58 -6.29 -1.55 10.65
C LYS A 58 -7.03 -1.10 9.39
N GLU A 59 -7.41 0.18 9.30
CA GLU A 59 -8.08 0.77 8.14
C GLU A 59 -7.24 0.61 6.88
N PHE A 60 -5.93 0.85 6.94
CA PHE A 60 -5.01 0.74 5.81
C PHE A 60 -4.95 -0.68 5.25
N VAL A 61 -4.78 -1.67 6.13
CA VAL A 61 -4.77 -3.09 5.74
C VAL A 61 -6.15 -3.52 5.21
N ALA A 62 -7.23 -3.07 5.86
CA ALA A 62 -8.59 -3.40 5.43
C ALA A 62 -8.92 -2.83 4.06
N LYS A 63 -8.58 -1.56 3.78
CA LYS A 63 -8.78 -0.92 2.47
C LYS A 63 -8.00 -1.63 1.37
N MET A 64 -6.75 -2.00 1.63
CA MET A 64 -5.96 -2.80 0.69
C MET A 64 -6.60 -4.15 0.39
N ASN A 65 -6.98 -4.90 1.42
CA ASN A 65 -7.61 -6.20 1.27
C ASN A 65 -8.92 -6.13 0.51
N ASN A 66 -9.76 -5.13 0.84
CA ASN A 66 -11.02 -4.92 0.16
C ASN A 66 -10.79 -4.62 -1.32
N TYR A 67 -9.91 -3.69 -1.64
CA TYR A 67 -9.57 -3.37 -3.03
C TYR A 67 -9.11 -4.61 -3.80
N ARG A 68 -8.13 -5.35 -3.27
CA ARG A 68 -7.63 -6.60 -3.88
C ARG A 68 -8.76 -7.59 -4.13
N ASN A 69 -9.58 -7.85 -3.11
CA ASN A 69 -10.65 -8.84 -3.19
C ASN A 69 -11.71 -8.45 -4.23
N GLU A 70 -12.07 -7.16 -4.31
CA GLU A 70 -13.05 -6.69 -5.28
C GLU A 70 -12.54 -6.76 -6.72
N ILE A 71 -11.29 -6.34 -7.00
CA ILE A 71 -10.75 -6.41 -8.36
C ILE A 71 -10.55 -7.86 -8.82
N LEU A 72 -10.15 -8.78 -7.93
CA LEU A 72 -9.96 -10.19 -8.28
C LEU A 72 -11.25 -10.87 -8.77
N LYS A 73 -12.43 -10.40 -8.34
CA LYS A 73 -13.73 -10.90 -8.83
C LYS A 73 -13.98 -10.54 -10.30
N LEU A 74 -13.34 -9.49 -10.81
CA LEU A 74 -13.54 -8.96 -12.15
C LEU A 74 -12.56 -9.54 -13.18
N ILE A 75 -11.53 -10.25 -12.72
CA ILE A 75 -10.44 -10.75 -13.55
C ILE A 75 -10.63 -12.23 -13.85
N LYS A 76 -10.44 -12.61 -15.13
CA LYS A 76 -10.43 -14.02 -15.56
C LYS A 76 -9.02 -14.57 -15.76
N ASP A 77 -8.07 -13.72 -16.11
CA ASP A 77 -6.68 -14.12 -16.35
C ASP A 77 -5.97 -14.51 -15.05
N GLU A 78 -5.56 -15.78 -14.94
CA GLU A 78 -4.97 -16.32 -13.72
C GLU A 78 -3.56 -15.78 -13.45
N ASN A 79 -2.80 -15.41 -14.49
CA ASN A 79 -1.48 -14.81 -14.31
C ASN A 79 -1.59 -13.42 -13.69
N LEU A 80 -2.57 -12.62 -14.12
CA LEU A 80 -2.87 -11.31 -13.56
C LEU A 80 -3.37 -11.42 -12.12
N LYS A 81 -4.23 -12.42 -11.81
CA LYS A 81 -4.62 -12.70 -10.42
C LYS A 81 -3.42 -13.04 -9.54
N TYR A 82 -2.50 -13.87 -10.03
CA TYR A 82 -1.27 -14.22 -9.31
C TYR A 82 -0.42 -12.97 -9.03
N ARG A 83 -0.22 -12.12 -10.05
CA ARG A 83 0.52 -10.85 -9.92
C ARG A 83 -0.13 -9.90 -8.91
N ILE A 84 -1.45 -9.74 -8.95
CA ILE A 84 -2.22 -8.94 -7.98
C ILE A 84 -2.01 -9.44 -6.56
N ASN A 85 -2.11 -10.75 -6.35
CA ASN A 85 -1.89 -11.33 -5.02
C ASN A 85 -0.47 -11.08 -4.52
N GLY A 86 0.54 -11.13 -5.39
CA GLY A 86 1.91 -10.77 -5.02
C GLY A 86 2.09 -9.32 -4.58
N ILE A 87 1.39 -8.37 -5.23
CA ILE A 87 1.54 -6.93 -4.98
C ILE A 87 0.69 -6.43 -3.80
N LEU A 88 -0.53 -6.97 -3.66
CA LEU A 88 -1.56 -6.46 -2.75
C LEU A 88 -1.87 -7.40 -1.56
N SER A 89 -1.08 -8.44 -1.34
CA SER A 89 -1.24 -9.29 -0.14
C SER A 89 -0.96 -8.50 1.14
N SER A 90 -1.80 -8.71 2.15
CA SER A 90 -1.59 -8.25 3.54
C SER A 90 -1.40 -9.41 4.52
N GLU A 91 -1.21 -10.62 4.01
CA GLU A 91 -1.06 -11.80 4.85
C GLU A 91 0.20 -11.70 5.72
N ASP A 92 0.19 -12.43 6.85
CA ASP A 92 1.34 -12.50 7.72
C ASP A 92 2.56 -13.05 6.97
N ILE A 93 3.69 -12.36 7.11
CA ILE A 93 4.93 -12.67 6.42
C ILE A 93 5.70 -13.71 7.23
N LEU A 94 6.06 -14.81 6.58
CA LEU A 94 6.89 -15.86 7.17
C LEU A 94 8.36 -15.43 7.15
N ILE A 95 8.97 -15.34 8.31
CA ILE A 95 10.40 -15.10 8.52
C ILE A 95 11.02 -16.31 9.22
N ARG A 96 12.37 -16.33 9.34
CA ARG A 96 13.10 -17.42 9.99
C ARG A 96 12.57 -17.78 11.39
N ASN A 97 12.08 -16.79 12.14
CA ASN A 97 11.67 -16.93 13.53
C ASN A 97 10.15 -16.97 13.72
N GLY A 98 9.37 -17.19 12.66
CA GLY A 98 7.91 -17.32 12.73
C GLY A 98 7.17 -16.34 11.80
N LYS A 99 5.93 -16.01 12.16
CA LYS A 99 5.08 -15.12 11.38
C LYS A 99 5.09 -13.71 11.95
N VAL A 100 5.22 -12.71 11.08
CA VAL A 100 5.14 -11.29 11.43
C VAL A 100 3.98 -10.67 10.67
N LYS A 101 3.18 -9.86 11.35
CA LYS A 101 2.07 -9.17 10.70
C LYS A 101 2.58 -8.26 9.58
N TYR A 102 1.87 -8.24 8.45
CA TYR A 102 2.29 -7.52 7.25
C TYR A 102 2.77 -6.07 7.50
N LEU A 103 1.96 -5.25 8.18
CA LEU A 103 2.28 -3.84 8.40
C LEU A 103 3.46 -3.68 9.38
N ASN A 104 3.62 -4.61 10.33
CA ASN A 104 4.81 -4.62 11.19
C ASN A 104 6.07 -4.81 10.34
N TYR A 105 6.06 -5.78 9.43
CA TYR A 105 7.21 -6.06 8.58
C TYR A 105 7.52 -4.90 7.62
N MET A 106 6.48 -4.28 7.05
CA MET A 106 6.67 -3.24 6.04
C MET A 106 6.99 -1.87 6.65
N TYR A 107 6.28 -1.45 7.71
CA TYR A 107 6.25 -0.06 8.16
C TYR A 107 6.70 0.15 9.62
N LYS A 108 6.73 -0.87 10.48
CA LYS A 108 7.11 -0.64 11.89
C LYS A 108 8.60 -0.32 11.96
N ASP A 109 8.91 0.79 12.64
CA ASP A 109 10.27 1.30 12.82
C ASP A 109 11.00 1.60 11.50
N PHE A 110 10.24 1.79 10.41
CA PHE A 110 10.77 2.15 9.11
C PHE A 110 10.83 3.67 8.95
N PRO A 111 11.90 4.23 8.33
CA PRO A 111 12.01 5.67 8.14
C PRO A 111 10.90 6.17 7.21
N LEU A 112 10.44 7.41 7.45
CA LEU A 112 9.38 8.06 6.68
C LEU A 112 9.60 7.97 5.16
N ILE A 113 10.82 8.28 4.69
CA ILE A 113 11.16 8.20 3.27
C ILE A 113 10.91 6.81 2.70
N GLY A 114 11.28 5.74 3.41
CA GLY A 114 11.09 4.36 2.96
C GLY A 114 9.60 4.02 2.78
N VAL A 115 8.76 4.48 3.71
CA VAL A 115 7.31 4.27 3.64
C VAL A 115 6.68 5.07 2.51
N LEU A 116 7.05 6.34 2.34
CA LEU A 116 6.57 7.19 1.25
C LEU A 116 6.95 6.62 -0.13
N THR A 117 8.21 6.17 -0.28
CA THR A 117 8.68 5.51 -1.50
C THR A 117 7.89 4.23 -1.78
N HIS A 118 7.67 3.39 -0.75
CA HIS A 118 6.89 2.16 -0.92
C HIS A 118 5.44 2.44 -1.32
N MET A 119 4.79 3.49 -0.79
CA MET A 119 3.45 3.90 -1.21
C MET A 119 3.42 4.32 -2.70
N ARG A 120 4.42 5.08 -3.18
CA ARG A 120 4.51 5.46 -4.60
C ARG A 120 4.76 4.26 -5.52
N TYR A 121 5.66 3.36 -5.10
CA TYR A 121 5.87 2.11 -5.81
C TYR A 121 4.58 1.29 -5.95
N ARG A 122 3.77 1.26 -4.89
CA ARG A 122 2.47 0.60 -4.89
C ARG A 122 1.47 1.26 -5.84
N GLU A 123 1.34 2.59 -5.81
CA GLU A 123 0.49 3.33 -6.75
C GLU A 123 0.85 2.99 -8.20
N ASN A 124 2.14 3.01 -8.55
CA ASN A 124 2.61 2.65 -9.89
C ASN A 124 2.29 1.20 -10.25
N SER A 125 2.50 0.27 -9.32
CA SER A 125 2.20 -1.16 -9.53
C SER A 125 0.71 -1.39 -9.80
N ILE A 126 -0.17 -0.65 -9.13
CA ILE A 126 -1.63 -0.72 -9.33
C ILE A 126 -2.02 -0.19 -10.70
N ILE A 127 -1.45 0.94 -11.12
CA ILE A 127 -1.65 1.50 -12.46
C ILE A 127 -1.21 0.50 -13.54
N ASP A 128 -0.10 -0.20 -13.34
CA ASP A 128 0.36 -1.21 -14.30
C ASP A 128 -0.52 -2.46 -14.32
N ILE A 129 -1.08 -2.88 -13.18
CA ILE A 129 -2.09 -3.96 -13.14
C ILE A 129 -3.36 -3.53 -13.91
N GLU A 130 -3.80 -2.29 -13.75
CA GLU A 130 -4.97 -1.77 -14.44
C GLU A 130 -4.77 -1.74 -15.97
N LYS A 131 -3.60 -1.32 -16.43
CA LYS A 131 -3.24 -1.40 -17.85
C LYS A 131 -3.30 -2.85 -18.36
N ASP A 132 -2.73 -3.80 -17.63
CA ASP A 132 -2.77 -5.22 -18.01
C ASP A 132 -4.20 -5.74 -18.07
N PHE A 133 -5.05 -5.35 -17.11
CA PHE A 133 -6.46 -5.69 -17.13
C PHE A 133 -7.16 -5.18 -18.39
N ILE A 134 -6.96 -3.90 -18.74
CA ILE A 134 -7.52 -3.29 -19.96
C ILE A 134 -7.01 -4.02 -21.22
N CYS A 135 -5.70 -4.29 -21.31
CA CYS A 135 -5.12 -5.04 -22.42
C CYS A 135 -5.75 -6.43 -22.58
N ASN A 136 -5.94 -7.15 -21.47
CA ASN A 136 -6.58 -8.46 -21.48
C ASN A 136 -8.04 -8.39 -21.96
N LEU A 137 -8.77 -7.33 -21.59
CA LEU A 137 -10.14 -7.12 -22.09
C LEU A 137 -10.20 -6.81 -23.59
N LEU A 138 -9.19 -6.11 -24.13
CA LEU A 138 -9.11 -5.78 -25.56
C LEU A 138 -8.73 -6.99 -26.42
N ILE A 139 -7.87 -7.86 -25.91
CA ILE A 139 -7.42 -9.08 -26.63
C ILE A 139 -8.51 -10.17 -26.62
N GLN A 140 -9.45 -10.13 -25.67
CA GLN A 140 -10.54 -11.10 -25.53
C GLN A 140 -11.81 -10.74 -26.33
N GLN A 141 -11.81 -9.63 -27.08
CA GLN A 141 -12.87 -9.24 -28.02
C GLN A 141 -12.56 -9.72 -29.43
#